data_AF-A0A2E5V1M9-F1
#
_entry.id   AF-A0A2E5V1M9-F1
#
_cell.length_a   1.000
_cell.length_b   1.000
_cell.length_c   1.000
_cell.angle_alpha   90.00
_cell.angle_beta   90.00
_cell.angle_gamma   90.00
#
_symmetry.space_group_name_H-M   'P 1'
#
loop_
_entity.id
_entity.type
_entity.pdbx_description
1 polymer ?
#
loop_
_entity_poly.entity_id
_entity_poly.type
_entity_poly.pdbx_seq_one_letter_code
_entity_poly.pdbx_strand_id
1 'polypeptide(L)' 'MKENGIPVVFDGCNRAGGNMALQFCDPDGFEYELYCRMDQMTEDGKLRPETQFRQVNTFEDARASVTREVVNY' A
#
# COMPACT_ATOMS: atom_id res chain seq x y z
N MET A 1 -9.13 -6.10 12.14
CA MET A 1 -9.22 -4.72 12.68
C MET A 1 -10.66 -4.35 13.01
N LYS A 2 -11.54 -4.17 12.01
CA LYS A 2 -12.95 -3.75 12.22
C LYS A 2 -13.72 -4.60 13.24
N GLU A 3 -13.65 -5.93 13.12
CA GLU A 3 -14.33 -6.86 14.05
C GLU A 3 -13.79 -6.79 15.49
N ASN A 4 -12.53 -6.38 15.67
CA ASN A 4 -11.88 -6.26 16.98
C ASN A 4 -11.96 -4.83 17.56
N GLY A 5 -12.68 -3.91 16.90
CA GLY A 5 -12.80 -2.52 17.35
C GLY A 5 -11.51 -1.70 17.31
N ILE A 6 -10.50 -2.15 16.56
CA ILE A 6 -9.20 -1.46 16.45
C ILE A 6 -9.34 -0.30 15.45
N PRO A 7 -9.05 0.96 15.87
CA PRO A 7 -9.09 2.11 14.98
C PRO A 7 -8.09 1.98 13.84
N VAL A 8 -8.55 2.25 12.62
CA VAL A 8 -7.71 2.25 11.42
C VAL A 8 -7.31 3.69 11.11
N VAL A 9 -6.00 3.91 10.98
CA VAL A 9 -5.41 5.22 10.65
C VAL A 9 -5.42 5.42 9.13
N PHE A 10 -5.11 4.37 8.38
CA PHE A 10 -5.08 4.38 6.92
C PHE A 10 -5.45 3.00 6.37
N ASP A 11 -6.18 2.98 5.26
CA ASP A 11 -6.56 1.77 4.53
C ASP A 11 -6.61 2.09 3.04
N GLY A 12 -5.49 1.88 2.33
CA GLY A 12 -5.34 2.43 0.99
C GLY A 12 -4.06 1.98 0.28
N CYS A 13 -3.60 2.78 -0.69
CA CYS A 13 -2.34 2.57 -1.40
C CYS A 13 -1.42 3.78 -1.20
N ASN A 14 -0.19 3.53 -0.77
CA ASN A 14 0.80 4.58 -0.58
C ASN A 14 1.29 5.14 -1.91
N ARG A 15 1.58 6.45 -1.95
CA ARG A 15 2.24 7.07 -3.11
C ARG A 15 3.65 6.52 -3.28
N ALA A 16 4.42 6.51 -2.21
CA ALA A 16 5.76 5.95 -2.17
C ALA A 16 5.65 4.43 -2.03
N GLY A 17 6.40 3.70 -2.84
CA GLY A 17 6.38 2.23 -2.85
C GLY A 17 5.14 1.60 -3.48
N GLY A 18 4.07 2.36 -3.77
CA GLY A 18 2.88 1.87 -4.49
C GLY A 18 2.19 0.68 -3.82
N ASN A 19 2.46 0.45 -2.53
CA ASN A 19 1.97 -0.69 -1.79
C ASN A 19 0.56 -0.43 -1.26
N MET A 20 -0.27 -1.48 -1.27
CA MET A 20 -1.49 -1.46 -0.46
C MET A 20 -1.08 -1.57 1.01
N ALA A 21 -1.65 -0.72 1.86
CA ALA A 21 -1.33 -0.64 3.27
C ALA A 21 -2.57 -0.47 4.14
N LEU A 22 -2.51 -1.11 5.31
CA LEU A 22 -3.41 -0.92 6.42
C LEU A 22 -2.58 -0.48 7.63
N GLN A 23 -2.87 0.71 8.16
CA GLN A 23 -2.18 1.28 9.31
C GLN A 23 -3.13 1.38 10.51
N PHE A 24 -2.63 1.03 11.69
CA PHE A 24 -3.38 1.06 12.94
C PHE A 24 -2.42 1.23 14.13
N CYS A 25 -2.94 1.76 15.25
CA CYS A 25 -2.19 1.84 16.49
C CYS A 25 -2.45 0.61 17.37
N ASP A 26 -1.42 0.14 18.07
CA ASP A 26 -1.60 -0.75 19.22
C ASP A 26 -2.12 0.03 20.44
N PRO A 27 -2.48 -0.65 21.55
CA PRO A 27 -2.98 0.01 22.76
C PRO A 27 -1.97 0.96 23.41
N ASP A 28 -0.68 0.80 23.16
CA ASP A 28 0.40 1.63 23.70
C ASP A 28 0.68 2.87 22.82
N GLY A 29 0.02 2.95 21.66
CA GLY A 29 0.10 4.07 20.72
C GLY A 29 1.16 3.92 19.63
N PHE A 30 1.79 2.75 19.49
CA PHE A 30 2.70 2.48 18.39
C PHE A 30 1.91 2.18 17.12
N GLU A 31 2.27 2.85 16.03
CA GLU A 31 1.65 2.64 14.72
C GLU A 31 2.33 1.50 13.97
N TYR A 32 1.51 0.57 13.47
CA TYR A 32 1.94 -0.55 12.65
C TYR A 32 1.36 -0.41 11.25
N GLU A 33 2.17 -0.77 10.26
CA GLU A 33 1.76 -0.90 8.87
C GLU A 33 1.78 -2.37 8.45
N LEU A 34 0.63 -2.87 7.99
CA LEU A 34 0.55 -4.11 7.22
C LEU A 34 0.50 -3.73 5.75
N TYR A 35 1.53 -4.08 4.99
CA TYR A 35 1.60 -3.76 3.57
C TYR A 35 1.73 -4.99 2.68
N CYS A 36 1.31 -4.85 1.43
CA CYS A 36 1.60 -5.81 0.37
C CYS A 36 1.73 -5.12 -1.00
N ARG A 37 2.28 -5.86 -1.97
CA ARG A 37 2.46 -5.39 -3.36
C ARG A 37 3.26 -4.09 -3.47
N MET A 38 4.31 -3.96 -2.66
CA MET A 38 5.27 -2.89 -2.83
C MET A 38 5.97 -3.04 -4.17
N ASP A 39 6.07 -1.93 -4.90
CA ASP A 39 6.76 -1.82 -6.17
C ASP A 39 8.20 -2.34 -6.02
N GLN A 40 8.61 -3.14 -6.99
CA GLN A 40 9.96 -3.66 -7.07
C GLN A 40 10.74 -2.90 -8.15
N MET A 41 12.05 -2.80 -7.95
CA MET A 41 12.95 -2.32 -8.99
C MET A 41 13.37 -3.47 -9.88
N THR A 42 13.40 -3.25 -11.20
CA THR A 42 14.04 -4.20 -12.11
C THR A 42 15.54 -4.32 -11.79
N GLU A 43 16.20 -5.35 -12.30
CA GLU A 43 17.66 -5.48 -12.17
C GLU A 43 18.42 -4.25 -12.73
N ASP A 44 17.91 -3.66 -13.81
CA ASP A 44 18.44 -2.41 -14.39
C ASP A 44 18.09 -1.13 -13.59
N GLY A 45 17.52 -1.26 -12.40
CA GLY A 45 17.17 -0.13 -11.52
C GLY A 45 15.97 0.70 -11.96
N LYS A 46 15.13 0.19 -12.87
CA LYS A 46 13.92 0.90 -13.30
C LYS A 46 12.80 0.71 -12.29
N LEU A 47 12.16 1.82 -11.94
CA LEU A 47 10.92 1.88 -11.18
C LEU A 47 9.72 1.97 -12.13
N ARG A 48 8.52 1.85 -11.57
CA ARG A 48 7.29 2.16 -12.32
C ARG A 48 7.30 3.62 -12.82
N PRO A 49 6.59 3.92 -13.91
CA PRO A 49 6.48 5.27 -14.44
C PRO A 49 5.92 6.27 -13.42
N GLU A 50 6.42 7.51 -13.45
CA GLU A 50 6.03 8.55 -12.51
C GLU A 50 4.52 8.83 -12.50
N THR A 51 3.92 8.78 -13.69
CA THR A 51 2.48 8.98 -13.92
C THR A 51 1.60 7.95 -13.21
N GLN A 52 2.19 6.84 -12.74
CA GLN A 52 1.49 5.79 -12.02
C GLN A 52 1.64 5.90 -10.48
N PHE A 53 2.46 6.81 -9.94
CA PHE A 53 2.54 7.04 -8.49
C PHE A 53 1.31 7.79 -7.99
N ARG A 54 0.29 7.05 -7.56
CA ARG A 54 -0.97 7.59 -7.06
C ARG A 54 -1.29 7.01 -5.69
N GLN A 55 -1.48 7.91 -4.73
CA GLN A 55 -2.09 7.55 -3.45
C GLN A 55 -3.60 7.42 -3.60
N VAL A 56 -4.16 6.41 -2.94
CA VAL A 56 -5.61 6.29 -2.72
C VAL A 56 -5.85 5.96 -1.25
N ASN A 57 -6.94 6.49 -0.71
CA ASN A 57 -7.20 6.49 0.74
C ASN A 57 -8.32 5.51 1.14
N THR A 58 -8.68 4.58 0.25
CA THR A 58 -9.64 3.51 0.54
C THR A 58 -9.11 2.18 0.03
N PHE A 59 -9.46 1.10 0.72
CA PHE A 59 -9.09 -0.25 0.31
C PHE A 59 -9.68 -0.61 -1.06
N GLU A 60 -10.91 -0.19 -1.31
CA GLU A 60 -11.65 -0.45 -2.53
C GLU A 60 -10.99 0.23 -3.73
N ASP A 61 -10.58 1.49 -3.58
CA ASP A 61 -9.82 2.20 -4.61
C ASP A 61 -8.41 1.62 -4.76
N ALA A 62 -7.76 1.22 -3.67
CA ALA A 62 -6.46 0.56 -3.71
C ALA A 62 -6.53 -0.70 -4.55
N ARG A 63 -7.51 -1.57 -4.28
CA ARG A 63 -7.77 -2.81 -5.02
C ARG A 63 -8.05 -2.55 -6.51
N ALA A 64 -8.76 -1.47 -6.85
CA ALA A 64 -9.07 -1.11 -8.24
C ALA A 64 -7.89 -0.43 -8.98
N SER A 65 -7.03 0.28 -8.25
CA SER A 65 -5.90 1.04 -8.79
C SER A 65 -4.68 0.19 -9.12
N VAL A 66 -4.55 -1.00 -8.51
CA VAL A 66 -3.41 -1.89 -8.73
C VAL A 66 -3.43 -2.40 -10.17
N THR A 67 -2.65 -1.74 -11.01
CA THR A 67 -2.32 -2.16 -12.37
C THR A 67 -1.20 -3.19 -12.26
N ARG A 68 -1.51 -4.46 -12.57
CA ARG A 68 -0.52 -5.53 -12.67
C ARG A 68 0.29 -5.33 -13.95
N GLU A 69 1.44 -4.66 -13.87
CA GLU A 69 2.58 -5.08 -14.68
C GLU A 69 3.35 -6.08 -13.83
N VAL A 70 3.04 -7.37 -14.03
CA VAL A 70 3.79 -8.46 -13.40
C VAL A 70 5.16 -8.45 -14.06
N VAL A 71 6.12 -7.77 -13.45
CA VAL A 71 7.53 -8.00 -13.75
C VAL A 71 7.84 -9.37 -13.15
N ASN A 72 7.64 -10.42 -13.94
CA ASN A 72 8.13 -11.75 -13.61
C ASN A 72 9.67 -11.66 -13.63
N TYR A 73 10.30 -11.97 -12.51
CA TYR A 73 11.72 -12.35 -12.49
C TYR A 73 11.85 -13.78 -13.01
#